data_AF-A0A3M1G0G1-F1
#
_entry.id   AF-A0A3M1G0G1-F1
#
_cell.length_a   1.000
_cell.length_b   1.000
_cell.length_c   1.000
_cell.angle_alpha   90.00
_cell.angle_beta   90.00
_cell.angle_gamma   90.00
#
_symmetry.space_group_name_H-M   'P 1'
#
loop_
_entity.id
_entity.type
_entity.pdbx_description
1 polymer ?
#
loop_
_entity_poly.entity_id
_entity_poly.type
_entity_poly.pdbx_seq_one_letter_code
_entity_poly.pdbx_strand_id
1 'polypeptide(L)'
;PKAKDAQPAAKAQRRYWAQLASFRTMAQVDTTWAALAARHADLAALARPQVQAVQNEAGVDFYRLMAGDFATKAQAKALCARFVEAKVNCLVTRNDYAATPLAEALAQAAAPAAANRP
;
A
#
# COMPACT_ATOMS: atom_id res chain seq x y z
N PRO A 1 -17.38 -26.23 17.74
CA PRO A 1 -16.16 -25.56 18.27
C PRO A 1 -14.95 -25.78 17.36
N LYS A 2 -14.59 -24.79 16.55
CA LYS A 2 -13.31 -24.78 15.80
C LYS A 2 -12.75 -23.37 15.84
N ALA A 3 -11.62 -23.25 16.53
CA ALA A 3 -10.86 -22.03 16.71
C ALA A 3 -10.47 -21.49 15.33
N LYS A 4 -10.99 -20.30 14.99
CA LYS A 4 -10.39 -19.42 14.01
C LYS A 4 -9.20 -18.81 14.73
N ASP A 5 -8.03 -19.39 14.49
CA ASP A 5 -6.77 -18.87 14.99
C ASP A 5 -6.75 -17.36 14.83
N ALA A 6 -6.52 -16.72 15.97
CA ALA A 6 -6.52 -15.29 16.14
C ALA A 6 -5.51 -14.69 15.16
N GLN A 7 -6.01 -14.16 14.05
CA GLN A 7 -5.33 -13.06 13.38
C GLN A 7 -5.08 -12.04 14.49
N PRO A 8 -3.83 -11.64 14.78
CA PRO A 8 -3.61 -10.57 15.72
C PRO A 8 -4.37 -9.41 15.14
N ALA A 9 -5.47 -9.05 15.81
CA ALA A 9 -6.13 -7.78 15.65
C ALA A 9 -5.11 -6.75 16.16
N ALA A 10 -4.08 -6.50 15.36
CA ALA A 10 -3.32 -5.28 15.42
C ALA A 10 -4.37 -4.23 15.17
N LYS A 11 -4.93 -3.71 16.28
CA LYS A 11 -5.97 -2.69 16.31
C LYS A 11 -5.66 -1.75 15.16
N ALA A 12 -6.50 -1.77 14.13
CA ALA A 12 -6.33 -0.89 12.99
C ALA A 12 -6.45 0.52 13.52
N GLN A 13 -5.32 1.08 13.95
CA GLN A 13 -5.23 2.45 14.37
C GLN A 13 -5.58 3.21 13.10
N ARG A 14 -6.69 3.94 13.14
CA ARG A 14 -7.19 4.68 11.97
C ARG A 14 -6.09 5.64 11.53
N ARG A 15 -5.34 5.26 10.52
CA ARG A 15 -4.17 5.97 10.01
C ARG A 15 -4.53 6.55 8.65
N TYR A 16 -3.96 7.72 8.40
CA TYR A 16 -4.09 8.46 7.17
C TYR A 16 -2.92 8.12 6.26
N TRP A 17 -3.23 7.90 4.99
CA TRP A 17 -2.31 7.44 3.98
C TRP A 17 -2.39 8.34 2.76
N ALA A 18 -1.26 8.50 2.09
CA ALA A 18 -1.21 9.07 0.75
C ALA A 18 -1.31 7.92 -0.26
N GLN A 19 -2.49 7.71 -0.85
CA GLN A 19 -2.65 6.77 -1.95
C GLN A 19 -2.13 7.43 -3.23
N LEU A 20 -1.06 6.90 -3.78
CA LEU A 20 -0.40 7.46 -4.96
C LEU A 20 -1.10 6.99 -6.25
N ALA A 21 -1.31 5.68 -6.36
CA ALA A 21 -1.90 5.10 -7.56
C ALA A 21 -2.50 3.71 -7.29
N SER A 22 -3.29 3.24 -8.24
CA SER A 22 -3.81 1.86 -8.28
C SER A 22 -3.34 1.19 -9.57
N PHE A 23 -2.81 -0.01 -9.46
CA PHE A 23 -2.21 -0.77 -10.55
C PHE A 23 -2.85 -2.14 -10.68
N ARG A 24 -2.82 -2.72 -11.87
CA ARG A 24 -3.38 -4.06 -12.11
C ARG A 24 -2.41 -5.17 -11.71
N THR A 25 -1.11 -4.89 -11.76
CA THR A 25 -0.07 -5.88 -11.43
C THR A 25 0.94 -5.32 -10.45
N MET A 26 1.53 -6.20 -9.64
CA MET A 26 2.60 -5.80 -8.71
C MET A 26 3.87 -5.32 -9.43
N ALA A 27 4.16 -5.82 -10.64
CA ALA A 27 5.28 -5.33 -11.44
C ALA A 27 5.15 -3.84 -11.80
N GLN A 28 3.94 -3.37 -12.09
CA GLN A 28 3.67 -1.95 -12.32
C GLN A 28 3.86 -1.12 -11.04
N VAL A 29 3.46 -1.67 -9.88
CA VAL A 29 3.67 -1.03 -8.58
C VAL A 29 5.17 -0.84 -8.33
N ASP A 30 5.96 -1.90 -8.51
CA ASP A 30 7.41 -1.89 -8.29
C ASP A 30 8.12 -0.90 -9.18
N THR A 31 7.88 -1.00 -10.49
CA THR A 31 8.51 -0.13 -11.50
C THR A 31 8.20 1.34 -11.22
N THR A 32 6.94 1.64 -10.87
CA THR A 32 6.53 3.01 -10.56
C THR A 32 7.17 3.50 -9.27
N TRP A 33 7.16 2.68 -8.21
CA TRP A 33 7.78 3.06 -6.94
C TRP A 33 9.29 3.25 -7.08
N ALA A 34 9.99 2.37 -7.80
CA ALA A 34 11.42 2.48 -8.06
C ALA A 34 11.74 3.78 -8.83
N ALA A 35 10.96 4.11 -9.87
CA ALA A 35 11.12 5.36 -10.60
C ALA A 35 10.86 6.59 -9.71
N LEU A 36 9.86 6.53 -8.83
CA LEU A 36 9.57 7.59 -7.87
C LEU A 36 10.68 7.76 -6.83
N ALA A 37 11.16 6.66 -6.28
CA ALA A 37 12.23 6.65 -5.29
C ALA A 37 13.56 7.14 -5.88
N ALA A 38 13.84 6.79 -7.14
CA ALA A 38 15.03 7.30 -7.84
C ALA A 38 14.97 8.80 -8.10
N ARG A 39 13.79 9.34 -8.43
CA ARG A 39 13.60 10.77 -8.76
C ARG A 39 13.39 11.65 -7.52
N HIS A 40 12.84 11.07 -6.46
CA HIS A 40 12.44 11.77 -5.23
C HIS A 40 12.87 10.96 -4.00
N ALA A 41 14.17 10.72 -3.87
CA ALA A 41 14.73 9.92 -2.78
C ALA A 41 14.32 10.44 -1.39
N ASP A 42 14.25 11.77 -1.21
CA ASP A 42 13.79 12.39 0.04
C ASP A 42 12.34 12.02 0.37
N LEU A 43 11.47 11.98 -0.63
CA LEU A 43 10.07 11.58 -0.45
C LEU A 43 9.97 10.10 -0.16
N ALA A 44 10.72 9.25 -0.87
CA ALA A 44 10.73 7.81 -0.65
C ALA A 44 11.33 7.41 0.70
N ALA A 45 12.32 8.14 1.21
CA ALA A 45 12.88 7.92 2.55
C ALA A 45 11.86 8.24 3.66
N LEU A 46 11.00 9.24 3.43
CA LEU A 46 9.94 9.64 4.36
C LEU A 46 8.65 8.81 4.19
N ALA A 47 8.41 8.32 2.98
CA ALA A 47 7.24 7.55 2.61
C ALA A 47 7.53 6.07 2.76
N ARG A 48 7.02 5.45 3.83
CA ARG A 48 6.99 3.98 3.95
C ARG A 48 6.02 3.44 2.89
N PRO A 49 6.49 2.77 1.81
CA PRO A 49 5.59 2.29 0.77
C PRO A 49 4.87 1.03 1.24
N GLN A 50 3.56 1.04 1.09
CA GLN A 50 2.72 -0.10 1.35
C GLN A 50 1.77 -0.34 0.19
N VAL A 51 1.37 -1.59 0.05
CA VAL A 51 0.41 -2.03 -0.94
C VAL A 51 -0.79 -2.63 -0.26
N GLN A 52 -1.96 -2.25 -0.74
CA GLN A 52 -3.21 -2.95 -0.46
C GLN A 52 -3.65 -3.69 -1.70
N ALA A 53 -3.69 -5.02 -1.61
CA ALA A 53 -4.34 -5.85 -2.62
C ALA A 53 -5.86 -5.81 -2.41
N VAL A 54 -6.59 -5.32 -3.41
CA VAL A 54 -8.05 -5.36 -3.44
C VAL A 54 -8.45 -6.63 -4.17
N GLN A 55 -9.13 -7.53 -3.45
CA GLN A 55 -9.60 -8.80 -3.97
C GLN A 55 -11.11 -8.76 -4.21
N ASN A 56 -11.56 -9.39 -5.29
CA ASN A 56 -12.95 -9.69 -5.60
C ASN A 56 -13.16 -11.22 -5.60
N GLU A 57 -14.36 -11.67 -5.97
CA GLU A 57 -14.71 -13.11 -6.01
C GLU A 57 -13.85 -13.93 -6.99
N ALA A 58 -13.22 -13.28 -7.98
CA ALA A 58 -12.36 -13.91 -8.98
C ALA A 58 -10.86 -13.87 -8.61
N GLY A 59 -10.47 -13.16 -7.55
CA GLY A 59 -9.07 -13.01 -7.12
C GLY A 59 -8.67 -11.56 -6.89
N VAL A 60 -7.38 -11.24 -7.04
CA VAL A 60 -6.91 -9.85 -6.90
C VAL A 60 -7.34 -9.02 -8.11
N ASP A 61 -8.15 -7.98 -7.88
CA ASP A 61 -8.63 -7.07 -8.93
C ASP A 61 -7.59 -5.97 -9.24
N PHE A 62 -7.00 -5.38 -8.18
CA PHE A 62 -5.95 -4.37 -8.32
C PHE A 62 -5.16 -4.16 -7.01
N TYR A 63 -3.99 -3.54 -7.15
CA TYR A 63 -3.06 -3.19 -6.07
C TYR A 63 -3.02 -1.68 -5.89
N ARG A 64 -3.23 -1.19 -4.67
CA ARG A 64 -3.14 0.23 -4.34
C ARG A 64 -1.79 0.51 -3.71
N LEU A 65 -1.01 1.38 -4.34
CA LEU A 65 0.23 1.90 -3.77
C LEU A 65 -0.09 3.06 -2.85
N MET A 66 0.30 2.92 -1.59
CA MET A 66 0.11 3.89 -0.54
C MET A 66 1.45 4.22 0.12
N ALA A 67 1.54 5.42 0.68
CA ALA A 67 2.73 5.95 1.30
C ALA A 67 2.39 6.59 2.65
N GLY A 68 3.20 6.29 3.66
CA GLY A 68 3.14 6.93 4.97
C GLY A 68 2.65 5.97 6.05
N ASP A 69 2.15 6.54 7.15
CA ASP A 69 1.43 5.85 8.22
C ASP A 69 1.04 6.93 9.24
N PHE A 70 0.22 7.90 8.82
CA PHE A 70 0.07 9.14 9.56
C PHE A 70 -1.07 9.07 10.56
N ALA A 71 -0.84 9.59 11.77
CA ALA A 71 -1.90 9.72 12.76
C ALA A 71 -2.96 10.77 12.35
N THR A 72 -2.58 11.74 11.50
CA THR A 72 -3.45 12.86 11.13
C THR A 72 -3.57 13.07 9.63
N LYS A 73 -4.74 13.58 9.20
CA LYS A 73 -5.00 13.96 7.80
C LYS A 73 -4.02 15.02 7.30
N ALA A 74 -3.60 15.94 8.17
CA ALA A 74 -2.72 17.04 7.81
C ALA A 74 -1.34 16.55 7.36
N GLN A 75 -0.77 15.58 8.07
CA GLN A 75 0.51 14.96 7.70
C GLN A 75 0.42 14.23 6.35
N ALA A 76 -0.64 13.44 6.15
CA ALA A 76 -0.90 12.79 4.87
C ALA A 76 -1.08 13.81 3.73
N LYS A 77 -1.79 14.92 3.98
CA LYS A 77 -1.98 16.01 3.01
C LYS A 77 -0.66 16.69 2.66
N ALA A 78 0.22 16.93 3.63
CA ALA A 78 1.53 17.52 3.39
C ALA A 78 2.40 16.61 2.50
N LEU A 79 2.42 15.30 2.78
CA LEU A 79 3.10 14.34 1.90
C LEU A 79 2.48 14.35 0.49
N CYS A 80 1.15 14.36 0.44
CA CYS A 80 0.41 14.37 -0.81
C CYS A 80 0.71 15.60 -1.68
N ALA A 81 0.82 16.79 -1.07
CA ALA A 81 1.18 18.01 -1.76
C ALA A 81 2.57 17.89 -2.42
N ARG A 82 3.55 17.31 -1.72
CA ARG A 82 4.90 17.07 -2.27
C ARG A 82 4.88 16.10 -3.45
N PHE A 83 4.06 15.06 -3.39
CA PHE A 83 3.87 14.14 -4.51
C PHE A 83 3.20 14.83 -5.71
N VAL A 84 2.19 15.68 -5.48
CA VAL A 84 1.54 16.44 -6.56
C VAL A 84 2.50 17.44 -7.21
N GLU A 85 3.35 18.12 -6.44
CA GLU A 85 4.44 18.97 -6.95
C GLU A 85 5.41 18.18 -7.83
N ALA A 86 5.67 16.92 -7.48
CA ALA A 86 6.43 15.97 -8.28
C ALA A 86 5.66 15.39 -9.50
N LYS A 87 4.46 15.92 -9.82
CA LYS A 87 3.54 15.42 -10.86
C LYS A 87 3.05 13.99 -10.64
N VAL A 88 3.01 13.57 -9.38
CA VAL A 88 2.51 12.26 -8.96
C VAL A 88 1.12 12.46 -8.39
N ASN A 89 0.15 11.74 -8.93
CA ASN A 89 -1.19 11.76 -8.35
C ASN A 89 -1.14 11.30 -6.89
N CYS A 90 -1.92 11.93 -6.05
CA CYS A 90 -2.04 11.52 -4.67
C CYS A 90 -3.43 11.84 -4.11
N LEU A 91 -3.95 10.89 -3.35
CA LEU A 91 -5.23 10.96 -2.66
C LEU A 91 -5.03 10.65 -1.19
N VAL A 92 -5.44 11.57 -0.32
CA VAL A 92 -5.43 11.32 1.14
C VAL A 92 -6.58 10.38 1.48
N THR A 93 -6.25 9.17 1.89
CA THR A 93 -7.23 8.16 2.30
C THR A 93 -7.07 7.81 3.77
N ARG A 94 -8.14 7.31 4.37
CA ARG A 94 -8.05 6.59 5.64
C ARG A 94 -8.03 5.11 5.27
N ASN A 95 -6.99 4.41 5.71
CA ASN A 95 -6.95 2.97 5.54
C ASN A 95 -7.07 2.35 6.92
N ASP A 96 -8.21 1.72 7.16
CA ASP A 96 -8.53 0.89 8.32
C ASP A 96 -8.18 -0.58 8.07
N TYR A 97 -7.76 -0.94 6.86
CA TYR A 97 -7.31 -2.28 6.51
C TYR A 97 -5.80 -2.44 6.69
N ALA A 98 -5.37 -3.66 6.98
CA ALA A 98 -3.96 -4.03 6.99
C ALA A 98 -3.37 -3.81 5.59
N ALA A 99 -2.47 -2.83 5.48
CA ALA A 99 -1.66 -2.65 4.29
C ALA A 99 -0.32 -3.35 4.48
N THR A 100 0.14 -4.01 3.42
CA THR A 100 1.34 -4.84 3.43
C THR A 100 2.53 -3.99 2.98
N PRO A 101 3.70 -4.04 3.62
CA PRO A 101 4.90 -3.40 3.10
C PRO A 101 5.15 -3.76 1.63
N LEU A 102 5.53 -2.79 0.79
CA LEU A 102 5.69 -3.03 -0.65
C LEU A 102 6.63 -4.20 -0.94
N ALA A 103 7.77 -4.29 -0.23
CA ALA A 103 8.72 -5.38 -0.39
C ALA A 103 8.08 -6.76 -0.11
N GLU A 104 7.24 -6.85 0.91
CA GLU A 104 6.55 -8.09 1.25
C GLU A 104 5.45 -8.41 0.24
N ALA A 105 4.67 -7.42 -0.19
CA ALA A 105 3.66 -7.60 -1.24
C ALA A 105 4.30 -8.06 -2.57
N LEU A 106 5.49 -7.57 -2.91
CA LEU A 106 6.24 -8.00 -4.09
C LEU A 106 6.68 -9.45 -3.97
N ALA A 107 7.20 -9.85 -2.80
CA ALA A 107 7.56 -11.23 -2.54
C ALA A 107 6.34 -12.18 -2.63
N GLN A 108 5.19 -11.76 -2.10
CA GLN A 108 3.94 -12.54 -2.16
C GLN A 108 3.40 -12.69 -3.58
N ALA A 109 3.55 -11.67 -4.44
CA ALA A 109 3.10 -11.74 -5.83
C ALA A 109 4.06 -12.51 -6.74
N ALA A 110 5.34 -12.60 -6.36
CA ALA A 110 6.33 -13.44 -7.06
C ALA A 110 6.24 -14.92 -6.65
N ALA A 111 5.70 -15.21 -5.47
CA ALA A 111 5.39 -16.57 -5.07
C ALA A 111 4.29 -17.15 -5.99
N PRO A 112 4.41 -18.40 -6.49
CA PRO A 112 3.28 -19.04 -7.12
C PRO A 112 2.13 -19.00 -6.12
N ALA A 113 0.92 -18.67 -6.59
CA ALA A 113 -0.29 -18.71 -5.79
C ALA A 113 -0.44 -20.13 -5.22
N ALA A 114 0.20 -20.39 -4.09
CA ALA A 114 0.18 -21.66 -3.43
C ALA A 114 -1.22 -21.78 -2.84
N ALA A 115 -2.10 -22.37 -3.66
CA ALA A 115 -3.07 -23.36 -3.26
C ALA A 115 -3.14 -23.55 -1.75
N ASN A 116 -3.95 -22.74 -1.08
CA ASN A 116 -4.65 -23.13 0.12
C ASN A 116 -5.63 -22.04 0.56
N ARG A 117 -6.89 -22.23 0.19
CA ARG A 117 -7.96 -22.02 1.15
C ARG A 117 -8.75 -23.34 1.21
N PRO A 118 -8.83 -24.00 2.38
CA PRO A 118 -9.73 -25.14 2.57
C PRO A 118 -11.19 -24.71 2.43
#